data_AF-A0A526PSF7-F1
#
_entry.id   AF-A0A526PSF7-F1
#
_cell.length_a   1.000
_cell.length_b   1.000
_cell.length_c   1.000
_cell.angle_alpha   90.00
_cell.angle_beta   90.00
_cell.angle_gamma   90.00
#
_symmetry.space_group_name_H-M   'P 1'
#
loop_
_entity.id
_entity.type
_entity.pdbx_description
1 polymer ?
#
loop_
_entity_poly.entity_id
_entity_poly.type
_entity_poly.pdbx_seq_one_letter_code
_entity_poly.pdbx_strand_id
1 'polypeptide(L)'
;SSDLFGGQFREALGASKVSSTYAHTSPRPTTLAFVRLTNGQATYTFYDENTAGRMLTIEDLPSLGAEIEAMLFGAISLISEPAGSAYEEFMRREHNSRVMMLD
;
A
#
# COMPACT_ATOMS: atom_id res chain seq x y z
N SER A 1 5.75 7.11 1.89
CA SER A 1 6.22 8.51 1.82
C SER A 1 7.21 8.81 2.94
N SER A 2 8.15 9.73 2.72
CA SER A 2 9.03 10.30 3.75
C SER A 2 8.45 11.57 4.41
N ASP A 3 7.23 11.98 4.07
CA ASP A 3 6.56 13.13 4.67
C ASP A 3 6.06 12.86 6.11
N LEU A 4 5.43 13.87 6.72
CA LEU A 4 4.86 13.80 8.06
C LEU A 4 3.86 12.65 8.22
N PHE A 5 2.94 12.48 7.26
CA PHE A 5 1.91 11.44 7.32
C PHE A 5 2.50 10.04 7.13
N GLY A 6 3.51 9.91 6.26
CA GLY A 6 4.28 8.68 6.13
C GLY A 6 5.02 8.31 7.42
N GLY A 7 5.46 9.31 8.19
CA GLY A 7 5.98 9.13 9.55
C GLY A 7 4.94 8.54 10.50
N GLN A 8 3.73 9.10 10.51
CA GLN A 8 2.62 8.61 11.35
C GLN A 8 2.24 7.15 11.03
N PHE A 9 2.26 6.75 9.76
CA PHE A 9 2.04 5.34 9.40
C PHE A 9 3.12 4.41 9.98
N ARG A 10 4.40 4.77 9.87
CA ARG A 10 5.49 3.95 10.43
C ARG A 10 5.39 3.83 11.95
N GLU A 11 5.03 4.92 12.63
CA GLU A 11 4.81 4.91 14.09
C GLU A 11 3.66 3.98 14.49
N ALA A 12 2.50 4.10 13.82
CA ALA A 12 1.34 3.25 14.11
C ALA A 12 1.60 1.76 13.81
N LEU A 13 2.31 1.45 12.71
CA LEU A 13 2.74 0.09 12.38
C LEU A 13 3.65 -0.47 13.46
N GLY A 14 4.67 0.29 13.87
CA GLY A 14 5.61 -0.10 14.92
C GLY A 14 4.93 -0.34 16.26
N ALA A 15 4.02 0.56 16.67
CA ALA A 15 3.21 0.40 17.88
C ALA A 15 2.35 -0.89 17.85
N SER A 16 1.90 -1.29 16.66
CA SER A 16 1.14 -2.51 16.41
C SER A 16 2.01 -3.76 16.17
N LYS A 17 3.35 -3.64 16.33
CA LYS A 17 4.33 -4.71 16.06
C LYS A 17 4.30 -5.22 14.62
N VAL A 18 3.88 -4.38 13.68
CA VAL A 18 3.93 -4.66 12.24
C VAL A 18 5.25 -4.14 11.69
N SER A 19 6.00 -5.02 11.02
CA SER A 19 7.25 -4.63 10.37
C SER A 19 6.97 -3.81 9.09
N SER A 20 7.70 -2.70 8.93
CA SER A 20 7.71 -1.91 7.70
C SER A 20 8.92 -2.19 6.80
N THR A 21 9.67 -3.28 7.05
CA THR A 21 10.92 -3.61 6.34
C THR A 21 10.76 -3.63 4.82
N TYR A 22 9.63 -4.14 4.32
CA TYR A 22 9.36 -4.29 2.89
C TYR A 22 8.65 -3.08 2.26
N ALA A 23 8.39 -2.01 3.02
CA ALA A 23 7.71 -0.84 2.50
C ALA A 23 8.67 0.07 1.70
N HIS A 24 8.32 0.35 0.45
CA HIS A 24 9.03 1.35 -0.35
C HIS A 24 8.82 2.77 0.23
N THR A 25 9.91 3.52 0.40
CA THR A 25 9.87 4.90 0.90
C THR A 25 10.36 5.87 -0.17
N SER A 26 9.52 6.83 -0.54
CA SER A 26 9.82 7.88 -1.52
C SER A 26 9.46 9.28 -0.99
N PRO A 27 10.02 10.37 -1.59
CA PRO A 27 9.69 11.74 -1.22
C PRO A 27 8.32 12.22 -1.72
N ARG A 28 7.56 11.36 -2.42
CA ARG A 28 6.21 11.67 -2.91
C ARG A 28 5.23 11.84 -1.76
N PRO A 29 4.17 12.65 -1.90
CA PRO A 29 3.20 12.89 -0.83
C PRO A 29 2.44 11.61 -0.44
N THR A 30 1.93 11.57 0.78
CA THR A 30 1.02 10.53 1.25
C THR A 30 -0.39 10.73 0.69
N THR A 31 -1.09 9.63 0.32
CA THR A 31 -2.50 9.65 -0.09
C THR A 31 -3.40 10.11 1.06
N LEU A 32 -4.33 11.02 0.77
CA LEU A 32 -5.29 11.52 1.77
C LEU A 32 -6.71 11.20 1.33
N ALA A 33 -7.50 10.62 2.23
CA ALA A 33 -8.92 10.36 2.04
C ALA A 33 -9.72 11.14 3.08
N PHE A 34 -10.47 12.14 2.64
CA PHE A 34 -11.34 12.94 3.49
C PHE A 34 -12.75 12.37 3.49
N VAL A 35 -13.37 12.33 4.67
CA VAL A 35 -14.75 11.87 4.85
C VAL A 35 -15.57 12.99 5.43
N ARG A 36 -16.71 13.30 4.78
CA ARG A 36 -17.73 14.21 5.30
C ARG A 36 -19.01 13.44 5.55
N LEU A 37 -19.48 13.45 6.79
CA LEU A 37 -20.77 12.85 7.17
C LEU A 37 -21.85 13.92 7.23
N THR A 38 -22.93 13.73 6.46
CA THR A 38 -24.11 14.60 6.45
C THR A 38 -25.36 13.73 6.57
N ASN A 39 -26.12 13.87 7.66
CA ASN A 39 -27.35 13.10 7.92
C ASN A 39 -27.16 11.57 7.79
N GLY A 40 -26.04 11.05 8.30
CA GLY A 40 -25.71 9.61 8.23
C GLY A 40 -25.16 9.14 6.87
N GLN A 41 -25.07 10.02 5.88
CA GLN A 41 -24.47 9.71 4.57
C GLN A 41 -23.03 10.23 4.49
N ALA A 42 -22.13 9.42 3.94
CA ALA A 42 -20.73 9.76 3.78
C ALA A 42 -20.43 10.23 2.35
N THR A 43 -19.70 11.34 2.23
CA THR A 43 -19.05 11.79 1.00
C THR A 43 -17.54 11.66 1.18
N TYR A 44 -16.87 11.10 0.17
CA TYR A 44 -15.44 10.84 0.18
C TYR A 44 -14.72 11.73 -0.84
N THR A 45 -13.54 12.21 -0.49
CA THR A 45 -12.66 12.93 -1.42
C THR A 45 -11.25 12.39 -1.28
N PHE A 46 -10.69 11.91 -2.38
CA PHE A 46 -9.38 11.29 -2.42
C PHE A 46 -8.37 12.21 -3.11
N TYR A 47 -7.31 12.55 -2.40
CA TYR A 47 -6.11 13.18 -2.93
C TYR A 47 -5.06 12.10 -3.10
N ASP A 48 -5.00 11.57 -4.32
CA ASP A 48 -4.12 10.45 -4.66
C ASP A 48 -3.20 10.75 -5.85
N GLU A 49 -3.18 11.98 -6.37
CA GLU A 49 -2.33 12.34 -7.51
C GLU A 49 -0.84 12.28 -7.14
N ASN A 50 -0.07 11.49 -7.89
CA ASN A 50 1.39 11.34 -7.76
C ASN A 50 1.90 10.97 -6.35
N THR A 51 1.07 10.31 -5.54
CA THR A 51 1.39 9.91 -4.16
C THR A 51 2.37 8.74 -4.11
N ALA A 52 3.01 8.56 -2.95
CA ALA A 52 3.97 7.48 -2.74
C ALA A 52 3.37 6.09 -2.95
N GLY A 53 2.12 5.89 -2.53
CA GLY A 53 1.43 4.60 -2.69
C GLY A 53 1.00 4.35 -4.13
N ARG A 54 0.48 5.38 -4.82
CA ARG A 54 0.02 5.28 -6.21
C ARG A 54 1.14 5.05 -7.22
N MET A 55 2.29 5.69 -6.99
CA MET A 55 3.39 5.72 -7.94
C MET A 55 4.38 4.56 -7.76
N LEU A 56 3.98 3.50 -7.06
CA LEU A 56 4.77 2.29 -6.93
C LEU A 56 4.90 1.62 -8.30
N THR A 57 6.12 1.20 -8.66
CA THR A 57 6.38 0.44 -9.88
C THR A 57 6.91 -0.95 -9.57
N ILE A 58 7.09 -1.78 -10.61
CA ILE A 58 7.63 -3.14 -10.48
C ILE A 58 9.05 -3.10 -9.89
N GLU A 59 9.83 -2.07 -10.22
CA GLU A 59 11.19 -1.87 -9.73
C GLU A 59 11.26 -1.57 -8.23
N ASP A 60 10.16 -1.07 -7.66
CA ASP A 60 10.06 -0.78 -6.23
C ASP A 60 9.70 -2.02 -5.39
N LEU A 61 9.31 -3.13 -6.03
CA LEU A 61 8.86 -4.33 -5.34
C LEU A 61 10.02 -5.01 -4.59
N PRO A 62 9.83 -5.34 -3.30
CA PRO A 62 10.88 -5.93 -2.48
C PRO A 62 11.17 -7.37 -2.89
N SER A 63 12.39 -7.85 -2.68
CA SER A 63 12.66 -9.29 -2.67
C SER A 63 12.31 -9.87 -1.31
N LEU A 64 11.47 -10.90 -1.27
CA LEU A 64 10.99 -11.50 -0.03
C LEU A 64 11.86 -12.68 0.41
N GLY A 65 12.15 -12.76 1.71
CA GLY A 65 12.81 -13.91 2.29
C GLY A 65 11.91 -15.15 2.41
N ALA A 66 12.52 -16.30 2.72
CA ALA A 66 11.84 -17.58 2.84
C ALA A 66 10.90 -17.66 4.06
N GLU A 67 11.04 -16.75 5.02
CA GLU A 67 10.20 -16.64 6.22
C GLU A 67 8.77 -16.13 5.95
N ILE A 68 8.51 -15.60 4.75
CA ILE A 68 7.18 -15.11 4.38
C ILE A 68 6.38 -16.26 3.79
N GLU A 69 5.30 -16.66 4.46
CA GLU A 69 4.50 -17.83 4.10
C GLU A 69 3.21 -17.47 3.32
N ALA A 70 2.70 -16.25 3.50
CA ALA A 70 1.45 -15.79 2.91
C ALA A 70 1.50 -14.31 2.53
N MET A 71 0.66 -13.92 1.56
CA MET A 71 0.53 -12.55 1.08
C MET A 71 -0.95 -12.20 0.88
N LEU A 72 -1.32 -10.97 1.23
CA LEU A 72 -2.65 -10.40 1.05
C LEU A 72 -2.57 -9.22 0.09
N PHE A 73 -3.45 -9.21 -0.91
CA PHE A 73 -3.64 -8.12 -1.86
C PHE A 73 -5.11 -7.76 -1.91
N GLY A 74 -5.45 -6.50 -2.19
CA GLY A 74 -6.86 -6.11 -2.28
C GLY A 74 -7.14 -4.63 -2.20
N ALA A 75 -8.42 -4.30 -2.16
CA ALA A 75 -8.95 -2.95 -2.01
C ALA A 75 -8.47 -1.96 -3.12
N ILE A 76 -8.44 -0.67 -2.78
CA ILE A 76 -8.21 0.42 -3.75
C ILE A 76 -6.79 0.44 -4.33
N SER A 77 -5.83 -0.29 -3.76
CA SER A 77 -4.46 -0.34 -4.27
C SER A 77 -4.37 -1.04 -5.63
N LEU A 78 -5.34 -1.90 -5.94
CA LEU A 78 -5.42 -2.62 -7.23
C LEU A 78 -6.12 -1.82 -8.34
N ILE A 79 -6.67 -0.64 -8.02
CA ILE A 79 -7.40 0.20 -8.99
C ILE A 79 -6.48 1.23 -9.65
N SER A 80 -5.61 1.87 -8.86
CA SER A 80 -4.80 3.00 -9.31
C SER A 80 -3.53 2.54 -10.02
N GLU A 81 -3.23 3.13 -11.17
CA GLU A 81 -1.96 2.92 -11.89
C GLU A 81 -0.90 4.00 -11.53
N PRO A 82 0.40 3.65 -11.53
CA PRO A 82 0.99 2.33 -11.87
C PRO A 82 0.95 1.24 -10.77
N ALA A 83 0.51 1.57 -9.56
CA ALA A 83 0.60 0.65 -8.42
C ALA A 83 -0.18 -0.67 -8.60
N GLY A 84 -1.36 -0.63 -9.21
CA GLY A 84 -2.19 -1.81 -9.47
C GLY A 84 -1.43 -2.85 -10.29
N SER A 85 -0.83 -2.42 -11.40
CA SER A 85 0.04 -3.28 -12.23
C SER A 85 1.25 -3.81 -11.44
N ALA A 86 1.85 -3.01 -10.55
CA ALA A 86 2.96 -3.47 -9.71
C ALA A 86 2.52 -4.55 -8.72
N TYR A 87 1.37 -4.39 -8.06
CA TYR A 87 0.82 -5.41 -7.16
C TYR A 87 0.43 -6.69 -7.89
N GLU A 88 -0.17 -6.59 -9.08
CA GLU A 88 -0.47 -7.75 -9.92
C GLU A 88 0.81 -8.53 -10.28
N GLU A 89 1.87 -7.84 -10.69
CA GLU A 89 3.15 -8.49 -10.99
C GLU A 89 3.77 -9.12 -9.74
N PHE A 90 3.62 -8.48 -8.56
CA PHE A 90 4.10 -9.06 -7.32
C PHE A 90 3.37 -10.37 -6.98
N MET A 91 2.04 -10.41 -7.16
CA MET A 91 1.26 -11.65 -7.04
C MET A 91 1.78 -12.71 -8.01
N ARG A 92 1.96 -12.34 -9.29
CA ARG A 92 2.45 -13.23 -10.34
C ARG A 92 3.82 -13.80 -10.01
N ARG A 93 4.72 -12.99 -9.45
CA ARG A 93 6.07 -13.41 -9.06
C ARG A 93 6.07 -14.42 -7.91
N GLU A 94 5.19 -14.27 -6.92
CA GLU A 94 5.28 -15.02 -5.65
C GLU A 94 4.26 -16.17 -5.49
N HIS A 95 3.24 -16.27 -6.36
CA HIS A 95 2.11 -17.21 -6.17
C HIS A 95 2.48 -18.69 -6.06
N ASN A 96 3.62 -19.13 -6.60
CA ASN A 96 4.08 -20.53 -6.49
C ASN A 96 4.81 -20.84 -5.18
N SER A 97 5.23 -19.82 -4.43
CA SER A 97 6.08 -19.96 -3.24
C SER A 97 5.31 -19.72 -1.94
N ARG A 98 4.13 -19.08 -2.00
CA ARG A 98 3.41 -18.56 -0.83
C ARG A 98 1.90 -18.62 -1.03
N VAL A 99 1.15 -18.67 0.06
CA VAL A 99 -0.32 -18.61 0.01
C VAL A 99 -0.78 -17.20 -0.41
N MET A 100 -1.68 -17.12 -1.38
CA MET A 100 -2.26 -15.85 -1.85
C MET A 100 -3.68 -15.66 -1.29
N MET A 101 -3.92 -14.50 -0.70
CA MET A 101 -5.25 -14.01 -0.34
C MET A 101 -5.57 -12.77 -1.16
N LEU A 102 -6.78 -12.72 -1.72
CA LEU A 102 -7.31 -11.58 -2.44
C LEU A 102 -8.61 -11.11 -1.76
N ASP A 103 -8.69 -9.81 -1.46
CA ASP A 103 -9.87 -9.12 -0.90
C ASP A 103 -10.45 -8.10 -1.90
#